data_AF-M0NXS3-F1
#
_entry.id   AF-M0NXS3-F1
#
_cell.length_a   1.000
_cell.length_b   1.000
_cell.length_c   1.000
_cell.angle_alpha   90.00
_cell.angle_beta   90.00
_cell.angle_gamma   90.00
#
_symmetry.space_group_name_H-M   'P 1'
#
loop_
_entity.id
_entity.type
_entity.pdbx_description
1 polymer ?
#
loop_
_entity_poly.entity_id
_entity_poly.type
_entity_poly.pdbx_seq_one_letter_code
_entity_poly.pdbx_strand_id
1 'polypeptide(L)'
;MKRNAPQATGPTTATEGDETLDDTFDALADPDCRAILGAADTAMTTSELADACDIALSTAYRKVERLSETPLLVEGVRFDPDGDHAAEYTRGATDATIELGEDGVTLTVDDSAADPVSAAFDTTGISAD
;
A
#
# COMPACT_ATOMS: atom_id res chain seq x y z
N MET A 1 -13.66 -10.99 26.16
CA MET A 1 -12.34 -10.96 25.48
C MET A 1 -12.11 -9.55 24.95
N LYS A 2 -10.90 -9.01 25.13
CA LYS A 2 -10.58 -7.60 24.83
C LYS A 2 -10.52 -7.38 23.30
N ARG A 3 -10.92 -6.17 22.93
CA ARG A 3 -11.09 -5.57 21.61
C ARG A 3 -9.81 -5.64 20.77
N ASN A 4 -9.95 -5.81 19.46
CA ASN A 4 -9.23 -4.98 18.49
C ASN A 4 -10.21 -4.61 17.38
N ALA A 5 -10.57 -3.34 17.34
CA ALA A 5 -11.25 -2.74 16.18
C ALA A 5 -10.26 -2.74 15.01
N PRO A 6 -10.72 -2.83 13.75
CA PRO A 6 -9.87 -2.45 12.63
C PRO A 6 -9.49 -0.99 12.87
N GLN A 7 -8.21 -0.73 13.06
CA GLN A 7 -7.70 0.63 13.00
C GLN A 7 -7.97 1.03 11.55
N ALA A 8 -8.86 1.99 11.33
CA ALA A 8 -8.93 2.65 10.04
C ALA A 8 -7.56 3.27 9.84
N THR A 9 -6.74 2.67 8.98
CA THR A 9 -5.52 3.27 8.49
C THR A 9 -5.98 4.56 7.81
N GLY A 10 -5.79 5.69 8.50
CA GLY A 10 -6.02 6.98 7.87
C GLY A 10 -5.06 7.15 6.69
N PRO A 11 -5.29 8.15 5.82
CA PRO A 11 -4.31 8.51 4.80
C PRO A 11 -2.93 8.66 5.43
N THR A 12 -1.95 7.97 4.87
CA THR A 12 -0.55 8.13 5.27
C THR A 12 0.02 9.28 4.47
N THR A 13 0.38 10.37 5.17
CA THR A 13 0.98 11.55 4.55
C THR A 13 2.46 11.63 4.91
N ALA A 14 3.30 11.79 3.89
CA ALA A 14 4.74 12.02 4.00
C ALA A 14 5.11 13.32 3.27
N THR A 15 6.12 14.05 3.76
CA THR A 15 6.56 15.35 3.21
C THR A 15 8.08 15.32 2.98
N GLU A 16 8.62 16.30 2.25
CA GLU A 16 10.07 16.40 1.99
C GLU A 16 10.92 16.23 3.26
N GLY A 17 11.94 15.38 3.15
CA GLY A 17 12.85 15.05 4.25
C GLY A 17 12.36 13.93 5.16
N ASP A 18 11.19 13.35 4.89
CA ASP A 18 10.71 12.13 5.54
C ASP A 18 11.28 10.89 4.82
N GLU A 19 11.93 9.99 5.57
CA GLU A 19 12.49 8.74 5.03
C GLU A 19 11.41 7.89 4.34
N THR A 20 10.16 7.93 4.82
CA THR A 20 9.02 7.24 4.21
C THR A 20 8.75 7.75 2.79
N LEU A 21 8.93 9.05 2.55
CA LEU A 21 8.72 9.64 1.22
C LEU A 21 9.77 9.14 0.24
N ASP A 22 11.04 9.16 0.65
CA ASP A 22 12.17 8.69 -0.15
C ASP A 22 12.04 7.20 -0.48
N ASP A 23 11.75 6.37 0.52
CA ASP A 23 11.57 4.92 0.34
C ASP A 23 10.39 4.60 -0.57
N THR A 24 9.29 5.34 -0.45
CA THR A 24 8.11 5.17 -1.31
C THR A 24 8.42 5.54 -2.76
N PHE A 25 9.12 6.65 -3.00
CA PHE A 25 9.52 7.02 -4.36
C PHE A 25 10.53 6.07 -4.97
N ASP A 26 11.51 5.61 -4.20
CA ASP A 26 12.48 4.61 -4.65
C ASP A 26 11.80 3.29 -5.02
N ALA A 27 10.78 2.88 -4.25
CA ALA A 27 9.97 1.71 -4.59
C ALA A 27 9.18 1.94 -5.88
N LEU A 28 8.54 3.11 -6.07
CA LEU A 28 7.76 3.42 -7.28
C LEU A 28 8.63 3.65 -8.52
N ALA A 29 9.88 4.08 -8.37
CA ALA A 29 10.84 4.22 -9.47
C ALA A 29 11.23 2.86 -10.07
N ASP A 30 11.17 1.80 -9.25
CA ASP A 30 11.55 0.46 -9.64
C ASP A 30 10.46 -0.23 -10.48
N PRO A 31 10.77 -0.76 -11.68
CA PRO A 31 9.78 -1.43 -12.52
C PRO A 31 9.29 -2.75 -11.93
N ASP A 32 10.13 -3.51 -11.22
CA ASP A 32 9.75 -4.79 -10.62
C ASP A 32 8.80 -4.55 -9.44
N CYS A 33 9.05 -3.51 -8.64
CA CYS A 33 8.14 -3.11 -7.56
C CYS A 33 6.76 -2.73 -8.11
N ARG A 34 6.70 -1.96 -9.21
CA ARG A 34 5.43 -1.62 -9.85
C ARG A 34 4.70 -2.84 -10.41
N ALA A 35 5.43 -3.80 -10.97
CA ALA A 35 4.86 -5.07 -11.42
C ALA A 35 4.26 -5.85 -10.25
N ILE A 36 4.99 -5.95 -9.13
CA ILE A 36 4.54 -6.61 -7.90
C ILE A 36 3.28 -5.94 -7.35
N LEU A 37 3.23 -4.60 -7.28
CA LEU A 37 2.03 -3.88 -6.84
C LEU A 37 0.82 -4.14 -7.74
N GLY A 38 1.04 -4.29 -9.05
CA GLY A 38 -0.02 -4.66 -9.98
C GLY A 38 -0.49 -6.11 -9.84
N ALA A 39 0.41 -7.04 -9.51
CA ALA A 39 0.08 -8.44 -9.27
C ALA A 39 -0.62 -8.66 -7.92
N ALA A 40 -0.22 -7.94 -6.88
CA ALA A 40 -0.73 -8.02 -5.52
C ALA A 40 -2.12 -7.39 -5.32
N ASP A 41 -2.95 -7.29 -6.37
CA ASP A 41 -4.36 -6.90 -6.25
C ASP A 41 -5.16 -7.91 -5.42
N THR A 42 -4.73 -9.17 -5.43
CA THR A 42 -5.18 -10.23 -4.51
C THR A 42 -4.00 -10.69 -3.64
N ALA A 43 -4.29 -11.22 -2.45
CA ALA A 43 -3.26 -11.74 -1.55
C ALA A 43 -2.44 -12.86 -2.19
N MET A 44 -1.12 -12.64 -2.31
CA MET A 44 -0.18 -13.55 -2.97
C MET A 44 1.09 -13.72 -2.13
N THR A 45 1.65 -14.92 -2.09
CA THR A 45 2.95 -15.17 -1.47
C THR A 45 4.08 -14.59 -2.33
N THR A 46 5.27 -14.41 -1.75
CA THR A 46 6.44 -13.93 -2.50
C THR A 46 6.75 -14.82 -3.71
N SER A 47 6.56 -16.14 -3.61
CA SER A 47 6.77 -17.05 -4.74
C SER A 47 5.73 -16.84 -5.83
N GLU A 48 4.46 -16.69 -5.46
CA GLU A 48 3.39 -16.40 -6.43
C GLU A 48 3.63 -15.07 -7.15
N LEU A 49 4.13 -14.04 -6.44
CA LEU A 49 4.52 -12.76 -7.02
C LEU A 49 5.73 -12.87 -7.96
N ALA A 50 6.72 -13.70 -7.61
CA ALA A 50 7.89 -13.95 -8.44
C ALA A 50 7.48 -14.58 -9.78
N ASP A 51 6.62 -15.58 -9.73
CA ASP A 51 6.07 -16.25 -10.92
C ASP A 51 5.20 -15.29 -11.75
N ALA A 52 4.31 -14.52 -11.10
CA ALA A 52 3.41 -13.59 -11.79
C ALA A 52 4.14 -12.44 -12.49
N CYS A 53 5.24 -11.95 -11.90
CA CYS A 53 6.04 -10.85 -12.46
C CYS A 53 7.19 -11.33 -13.35
N ASP A 54 7.38 -12.64 -13.54
CA ASP A 54 8.51 -13.24 -14.26
C ASP A 54 9.88 -12.75 -13.76
N ILE A 55 10.05 -12.70 -12.43
CA ILE A 55 11.30 -12.29 -11.77
C ILE A 55 11.88 -13.42 -10.92
N ALA A 56 13.19 -13.39 -10.71
CA ALA A 56 13.84 -14.35 -9.84
C ALA A 56 13.32 -14.24 -8.40
N LEU A 57 13.09 -15.37 -7.73
CA LEU A 57 12.57 -15.42 -6.36
C LEU A 57 13.40 -14.57 -5.36
N SER A 58 14.73 -14.58 -5.48
CA SER A 58 15.61 -13.75 -4.65
C SER A 58 15.48 -12.26 -4.93
N THR A 59 15.05 -11.87 -6.13
CA THR A 59 14.68 -10.48 -6.45
C THR A 59 13.33 -10.16 -5.83
N ALA A 60 12.32 -11.03 -6.00
CA ALA A 60 11.01 -10.83 -5.41
C ALA A 60 11.07 -10.61 -3.89
N TYR A 61 11.82 -11.44 -3.14
CA TYR A 61 12.01 -11.24 -1.70
C TYR A 61 12.54 -9.84 -1.36
N ARG A 62 13.58 -9.37 -2.05
CA ARG A 62 14.17 -8.04 -1.82
C ARG A 62 13.19 -6.90 -2.16
N LYS A 63 12.39 -7.07 -3.21
CA LYS A 63 11.42 -6.05 -3.65
C LYS A 63 10.21 -6.00 -2.71
N VAL A 64 9.70 -7.16 -2.31
CA VAL A 64 8.59 -7.29 -1.36
C VAL A 64 9.00 -6.74 0.00
N GLU A 65 10.18 -7.08 0.51
CA GLU A 65 10.70 -6.53 1.77
C GLU A 65 10.71 -5.00 1.74
N ARG A 66 11.27 -4.40 0.67
CA ARG A 66 11.26 -2.95 0.48
C ARG A 66 9.86 -2.35 0.39
N LEU A 67 8.95 -3.01 -0.33
CA LEU A 67 7.58 -2.53 -0.48
C LEU A 67 6.81 -2.58 0.84
N SER A 68 7.05 -3.59 1.67
CA SER A 68 6.44 -3.74 2.99
C SER A 68 6.92 -2.72 4.03
N GLU A 69 8.02 -2.02 3.76
CA GLU A 69 8.47 -0.86 4.56
C GLU A 69 7.65 0.41 4.25
N THR A 70 6.84 0.38 3.18
CA THR A 70 6.02 1.50 2.73
C THR A 70 4.53 1.18 2.92
N PRO A 71 3.63 2.18 2.95
CA PRO A 71 2.18 1.94 2.98
C PRO A 71 1.63 1.33 1.66
N LEU A 72 2.47 1.06 0.65
CA LEU A 72 2.01 0.53 -0.64
C LEU A 72 1.64 -0.95 -0.58
N LEU A 73 2.30 -1.73 0.28
CA LEU A 73 2.14 -3.18 0.38
C LEU A 73 1.92 -3.60 1.83
N VAL A 74 0.91 -4.43 2.06
CA VAL A 74 0.55 -4.94 3.38
C VAL A 74 0.88 -6.42 3.45
N GLU A 75 1.62 -6.79 4.50
CA GLU A 75 1.91 -8.17 4.84
C GLU A 75 0.77 -8.79 5.67
N GLY A 76 0.33 -9.96 5.26
CA GLY A 76 -0.62 -10.84 5.93
C GLY A 76 -0.06 -12.25 6.13
N VAL A 77 -0.83 -13.08 6.82
CA VAL A 77 -0.44 -14.47 7.13
C VAL A 77 -1.48 -15.43 6.57
N ARG A 78 -1.06 -16.31 5.65
CA ARG A 78 -1.89 -17.39 5.16
C ARG A 78 -1.89 -18.53 6.18
N PHE A 79 -3.06 -18.82 6.73
CA PHE A 79 -3.23 -19.95 7.64
C PHE A 79 -3.49 -21.24 6.85
N ASP A 80 -2.45 -22.05 6.69
CA ASP A 80 -2.60 -23.41 6.21
C ASP A 80 -2.70 -24.39 7.41
N PRO A 81 -3.74 -25.24 7.48
CA PRO A 81 -3.93 -26.18 8.58
C PRO A 81 -2.92 -27.34 8.58
N ASP A 82 -2.18 -27.55 7.48
CA ASP A 82 -1.23 -28.66 7.30
C ASP A 82 0.25 -28.25 7.43
N GLY A 83 0.53 -26.97 7.73
CA GLY A 83 1.72 -26.60 8.50
C GLY A 83 2.81 -25.75 7.83
N ASP A 84 2.52 -25.03 6.75
CA ASP A 84 3.43 -23.98 6.27
C ASP A 84 2.70 -22.63 6.26
N HIS A 85 2.97 -21.81 7.27
CA HIS A 85 2.51 -20.42 7.30
C HIS A 85 3.34 -19.61 6.31
N ALA A 86 2.80 -19.41 5.11
CA ALA A 86 3.38 -18.50 4.14
C ALA A 86 2.91 -17.07 4.41
N ALA A 87 3.84 -16.12 4.42
CA ALA A 87 3.49 -14.70 4.34
C ALA A 87 2.82 -14.43 2.99
N GLU A 88 1.71 -13.69 3.02
CA GLU A 88 1.01 -13.22 1.83
C GLU A 88 1.00 -11.70 1.81
N TYR A 89 1.04 -11.14 0.61
CA TYR A 89 1.18 -9.71 0.40
C TYR A 89 0.03 -9.23 -0.47
N THR A 90 -0.54 -8.10 -0.10
CA THR A 90 -1.62 -7.43 -0.84
C THR A 90 -1.29 -5.95 -0.96
N ARG A 91 -1.67 -5.32 -2.07
CA ARG A 91 -1.60 -3.87 -2.24
C ARG A 91 -2.47 -3.20 -1.18
N GLY A 92 -1.87 -2.36 -0.34
CA GLY A 92 -2.59 -1.54 0.66
C GLY A 92 -3.11 -0.24 0.07
N ALA A 93 -2.29 0.43 -0.74
CA ALA A 93 -2.65 1.70 -1.33
C ALA A 93 -3.62 1.54 -2.51
N THR A 94 -4.80 2.15 -2.42
CA THR A 94 -5.72 2.28 -3.56
C THR A 94 -5.36 3.48 -4.42
N ASP A 95 -4.99 4.59 -3.78
CA ASP A 95 -4.64 5.86 -4.40
C ASP A 95 -3.38 6.46 -3.77
N ALA A 96 -2.61 7.19 -4.58
CA ALA A 96 -1.44 7.95 -4.15
C ALA A 96 -1.43 9.30 -4.85
N THR A 97 -1.44 10.38 -4.07
CA THR A 97 -1.47 11.77 -4.56
C THR A 97 -0.17 12.46 -4.22
N ILE A 98 0.46 13.08 -5.23
CA ILE A 98 1.67 13.90 -5.06
C ILE A 98 1.29 15.36 -5.26
N GLU A 99 1.58 16.17 -4.26
CA GLU A 99 1.36 17.62 -4.27
C GLU A 99 2.70 18.35 -4.28
N LEU A 100 2.77 19.41 -5.09
CA LEU A 100 3.93 20.29 -5.24
C LEU A 100 3.53 21.67 -4.72
N GLY A 101 3.95 22.00 -3.51
CA GLY A 101 3.61 23.23 -2.81
C GLY A 101 4.83 24.12 -2.53
N GLU A 102 4.59 25.22 -1.82
CA GLU A 102 5.65 26.15 -1.38
C GLU A 102 6.58 25.50 -0.35
N ASP A 103 6.06 24.53 0.41
CA ASP A 103 6.79 23.75 1.40
C ASP A 103 7.47 22.50 0.82
N GLY A 104 7.34 22.26 -0.50
CA GLY A 104 7.96 21.12 -1.17
C GLY A 104 7.02 20.10 -1.79
N VAL A 105 7.50 18.86 -1.88
CA VAL A 105 6.76 17.65 -2.26
C VAL A 105 6.07 17.03 -1.04
N THR A 106 4.77 16.76 -1.19
CA THR A 106 3.98 15.97 -0.23
C THR A 106 3.37 14.77 -0.95
N LEU A 107 3.45 13.59 -0.34
CA LEU A 107 2.80 12.38 -0.78
C LEU A 107 1.69 12.01 0.21
N THR A 108 0.50 11.77 -0.30
CA THR A 108 -0.61 11.20 0.46
C THR A 108 -0.98 9.85 -0.14
N VAL A 109 -0.99 8.80 0.68
CA VAL A 109 -1.33 7.43 0.31
C VAL A 109 -2.61 7.02 1.03
N ASP A 110 -3.62 6.60 0.26
CA ASP A 110 -4.95 6.24 0.75
C ASP A 110 -5.16 4.71 0.67
N ASP A 111 -5.39 4.09 1.84
CA ASP A 111 -5.66 2.65 2.03
C ASP A 111 -7.16 2.32 1.97
N SER A 112 -7.95 2.99 1.12
CA SER A 112 -9.40 2.70 1.06
C SER A 112 -9.73 1.39 0.32
N ALA A 113 -9.17 0.28 0.80
CA ALA A 113 -9.74 -1.04 0.60
C ALA A 113 -10.98 -1.18 1.52
N ALA A 114 -12.14 -0.80 0.97
CA ALA A 114 -13.51 -0.92 1.49
C ALA A 114 -14.04 0.22 2.39
N ASP A 115 -14.65 1.23 1.77
CA ASP A 115 -16.11 1.46 1.86
C ASP A 115 -16.56 2.48 0.79
N PRO A 116 -17.38 2.11 -0.22
CA PRO A 116 -17.94 3.05 -1.21
C PRO A 116 -19.02 3.98 -0.61
N VAL A 117 -18.94 4.32 0.67
CA VAL A 117 -19.95 5.08 1.41
C VAL A 117 -19.33 6.20 2.27
N SER A 118 -18.33 6.91 1.76
CA SER A 118 -17.91 8.19 2.38
C SER A 118 -17.75 9.35 1.39
N ALA A 119 -17.76 9.11 0.08
CA ALA A 119 -17.77 10.16 -0.95
C ALA A 119 -19.11 10.93 -1.07
N ALA A 120 -20.01 10.84 -0.08
CA ALA A 120 -21.31 11.48 -0.08
C ALA A 120 -21.39 12.77 0.78
N PHE A 121 -20.29 13.23 1.37
CA PHE A 121 -20.30 14.46 2.17
C PHE A 121 -19.14 15.40 1.85
N ASP A 122 -19.01 15.81 0.59
CA ASP A 122 -18.53 17.16 0.29
C ASP A 122 -19.21 17.70 -0.97
N THR A 123 -20.53 17.87 -0.87
CA THR A 123 -21.19 18.91 -1.64
C THR A 123 -22.25 19.54 -0.76
N THR A 124 -22.00 20.78 -0.35
CA THR A 124 -22.95 21.91 -0.31
C THR A 124 -22.45 22.92 0.73
N GLY A 125 -21.38 23.62 0.36
CA GLY A 125 -21.27 25.04 0.71
C GLY A 125 -22.13 25.84 -0.26
N ILE A 126 -23.46 25.84 -0.07
CA ILE A 126 -24.36 26.81 -0.71
C ILE A 126 -25.07 27.57 0.41
N SER A 127 -24.68 28.84 0.55
CA SER A 127 -25.42 29.87 1.25
C SER A 127 -26.85 30.02 0.72
N ALA A 128 -27.80 30.28 1.62
CA ALA A 128 -28.94 31.16 1.34
C ALA A 128 -29.56 31.69 2.65
N ASP A 129 -29.62 33.03 2.71
CA ASP A 129 -30.45 33.94 3.53
C ASP A 129 -30.30 33.99 5.07
#